data_AF-A0A8J2FW75-F1
#
_entry.id   AF-A0A8J2FW75-F1
#
_cell.length_a   1.000
_cell.length_b   1.000
_cell.length_c   1.000
_cell.angle_alpha   90.00
_cell.angle_beta   90.00
_cell.angle_gamma   90.00
#
_symmetry.space_group_name_H-M   'P 1'
#
loop_
_entity.id
_entity.type
_entity.pdbx_description
1 polymer ?
#
loop_
_entity_poly.entity_id
_entity_poly.type
_entity_poly.pdbx_seq_one_letter_code
_entity_poly.pdbx_strand_id
1 'polypeptide(L)'
;MADRRNRYPDNVPGKFYVDNQCIDCDLCRETAPENFTRNDEGGHSYVYKQPTTPEEEAKCREALEGCPVEAIGDDGDLEPLEEQAVQEEPA
;
A
#
# COMPACT_ATOMS: atom_id res chain seq x y z
N MET A 1 -10.14 -7.69 3.50
CA MET A 1 -9.97 -6.26 3.82
C MET A 1 -8.59 -6.03 4.42
N ALA A 2 -7.96 -4.92 4.02
CA ALA A 2 -6.62 -4.56 4.44
C ALA A 2 -6.54 -4.27 5.95
N ASP A 3 -5.41 -4.60 6.56
CA ASP A 3 -5.11 -4.24 7.95
C ASP A 3 -3.89 -3.32 8.01
N ARG A 4 -4.09 -2.08 8.49
CA ARG A 4 -3.03 -1.09 8.66
C ARG A 4 -1.89 -1.54 9.56
N ARG A 5 -2.10 -2.52 10.45
CA ARG A 5 -1.05 -3.12 11.29
C ARG A 5 -0.11 -4.02 10.50
N ASN A 6 -0.58 -4.50 9.35
CA ASN A 6 0.17 -5.36 8.45
C ASN A 6 0.68 -4.62 7.22
N ARG A 7 0.59 -3.27 7.21
CA ARG A 7 1.06 -2.44 6.10
C ARG A 7 2.57 -2.63 5.90
N TYR A 8 3.01 -2.70 4.65
CA TYR A 8 4.45 -2.72 4.37
C TYR A 8 5.12 -1.43 4.87
N PRO A 9 6.33 -1.51 5.42
CA PRO A 9 7.07 -0.34 5.89
C PRO A 9 7.48 0.59 4.74
N ASP A 10 7.53 0.08 3.50
CA ASP A 10 7.83 0.85 2.29
C ASP A 10 6.74 1.85 1.91
N ASN A 11 5.52 1.69 2.45
CA ASN A 11 4.44 2.64 2.19
C ASN A 11 4.78 4.01 2.79
N VAL A 12 4.64 5.06 1.99
CA VAL A 12 4.70 6.42 2.53
C VAL A 12 3.54 6.68 3.50
N PRO A 13 3.77 7.42 4.59
CA PRO A 13 2.72 7.72 5.56
C PRO A 13 1.55 8.47 4.90
N GLY A 14 0.33 8.09 5.26
CA GLY A 14 -0.88 8.73 4.76
C GLY A 14 -2.07 7.79 4.67
N LYS A 15 -3.05 8.22 3.89
CA LYS A 15 -4.36 7.61 3.81
C LYS A 15 -4.32 6.21 3.17
N PHE A 16 -3.61 6.08 2.04
CA PHE A 16 -3.55 4.82 1.31
C PHE A 16 -2.32 4.00 1.71
N TYR A 17 -2.47 2.69 1.81
CA TYR A 17 -1.38 1.77 2.10
C TYR A 17 -1.64 0.40 1.47
N VAL A 18 -0.57 -0.38 1.27
CA VAL A 18 -0.64 -1.79 0.91
C VAL A 18 -0.15 -2.65 2.08
N ASP A 19 -0.90 -3.69 2.41
CA ASP A 19 -0.54 -4.66 3.45
C ASP A 19 0.11 -5.94 2.93
N ASN A 20 0.56 -6.77 3.86
CA ASN A 20 1.22 -8.04 3.59
C ASN A 20 0.33 -9.10 2.91
N GLN A 21 -0.95 -8.81 2.67
CA GLN A 21 -1.81 -9.68 1.85
C GLN A 21 -1.58 -9.44 0.34
N CYS A 22 -0.75 -8.46 -0.04
CA CYS A 22 -0.38 -8.22 -1.42
C CYS A 22 0.24 -9.47 -2.07
N ILE A 23 -0.28 -9.84 -3.24
CA ILE A 23 0.16 -11.00 -4.02
C ILE A 23 0.92 -10.63 -5.31
N ASP A 24 1.37 -9.37 -5.43
CA ASP A 24 2.10 -8.86 -6.62
C ASP A 24 1.35 -9.12 -7.94
N CYS A 25 0.04 -8.85 -7.96
CA CYS A 25 -0.79 -9.02 -9.16
C CYS A 25 -0.70 -7.86 -10.18
N ASP A 26 0.14 -6.87 -9.91
CA ASP A 26 0.44 -5.70 -10.73
C ASP A 26 -0.70 -4.68 -10.97
N LEU A 27 -1.96 -5.07 -10.75
CA LEU A 27 -3.14 -4.27 -11.07
C LEU A 27 -3.11 -2.85 -10.48
N CYS A 28 -2.70 -2.70 -9.23
CA CYS A 28 -2.59 -1.39 -8.59
C CYS A 28 -1.59 -0.43 -9.29
N ARG A 29 -0.51 -0.98 -9.85
CA ARG A 29 0.51 -0.22 -10.56
C ARG A 29 0.09 0.09 -11.99
N GLU A 30 -0.77 -0.73 -12.59
CA GLU A 30 -1.39 -0.43 -13.88
C GLU A 30 -2.48 0.65 -13.76
N THR A 31 -3.30 0.59 -12.71
CA THR A 31 -4.38 1.55 -12.46
C THR A 31 -3.85 2.90 -11.96
N ALA A 32 -2.91 2.89 -11.01
CA ALA A 32 -2.39 4.08 -10.34
C ALA A 32 -0.84 4.09 -10.31
N PRO A 33 -0.17 4.13 -11.47
CA PRO A 33 1.31 4.08 -11.56
C PRO A 33 2.00 5.26 -10.90
N GLU A 34 1.31 6.39 -10.70
CA GLU A 34 1.87 7.58 -10.05
C GLU A 34 1.83 7.51 -8.51
N ASN A 35 1.20 6.48 -7.94
CA ASN A 35 1.03 6.31 -6.50
C ASN A 35 1.55 4.97 -5.98
N PHE A 36 1.45 3.91 -6.79
CA PHE A 36 1.91 2.57 -6.45
C PHE A 36 3.15 2.19 -7.24
N THR A 37 4.11 1.56 -6.57
CA THR A 37 5.29 0.98 -7.21
C THR A 37 5.57 -0.41 -6.62
N ARG A 38 6.54 -1.10 -7.20
CA ARG A 38 6.97 -2.44 -6.77
C ARG A 38 8.21 -2.33 -5.89
N ASN A 39 8.27 -3.14 -4.84
CA ASN A 39 9.51 -3.49 -4.18
C ASN A 39 10.09 -4.74 -4.86
N ASP A 40 11.17 -4.58 -5.64
CA ASP A 40 11.81 -5.69 -6.36
C ASP A 40 12.45 -6.73 -5.41
N GLU A 41 12.92 -6.31 -4.23
CA GLU A 41 13.51 -7.22 -3.23
C GLU A 41 12.43 -7.96 -2.44
N GLY A 42 11.38 -7.24 -2.02
CA GLY A 42 10.29 -7.78 -1.20
C GLY A 42 9.17 -8.45 -1.98
N GLY A 43 9.15 -8.36 -3.32
CA GLY A 43 8.15 -9.01 -4.16
C GLY A 43 6.71 -8.57 -3.90
N HIS A 44 6.50 -7.29 -3.57
CA HIS A 44 5.18 -6.74 -3.26
C HIS A 44 5.02 -5.32 -3.82
N SER A 45 3.77 -4.88 -3.97
CA SER A 45 3.47 -3.48 -4.27
C SER A 45 3.35 -2.66 -2.99
N TYR A 46 3.68 -1.37 -3.07
CA TYR A 46 3.48 -0.42 -1.98
C TYR A 46 3.12 0.98 -2.52
N VAL A 47 2.52 1.81 -1.68
CA VAL A 47 2.24 3.22 -1.98
C VAL A 47 3.52 4.01 -1.79
N TYR A 48 4.13 4.48 -2.87
CA TYR A 48 5.34 5.32 -2.80
C TYR A 48 5.01 6.81 -2.78
N LYS A 49 3.79 7.19 -3.16
CA LYS A 49 3.31 8.57 -3.15
C LYS A 49 1.81 8.61 -2.86
N GLN A 50 1.41 9.34 -1.81
CA GLN A 50 0.00 9.59 -1.53
C GLN A 50 -0.63 10.46 -2.63
N PRO A 51 -1.90 10.23 -3.00
CA PRO A 51 -2.58 11.03 -4.00
C PRO A 51 -2.66 12.50 -3.56
N THR A 52 -2.23 13.41 -4.44
CA THR A 52 -2.24 14.86 -4.18
C THR A 52 -3.33 15.59 -4.95
N THR A 53 -3.92 14.93 -5.94
CA THR A 53 -4.97 15.45 -6.80
C THR A 53 -6.22 14.56 -6.76
N PRO A 54 -7.41 15.09 -7.08
CA PRO A 54 -8.63 14.30 -7.16
C PRO A 54 -8.56 13.16 -8.20
N GLU A 55 -7.77 13.35 -9.27
CA GLU A 55 -7.56 12.32 -10.30
C GLU A 55 -6.73 11.16 -9.77
N GLU A 56 -5.63 11.43 -9.07
CA GLU A 56 -4.84 10.41 -8.37
C GLU A 56 -5.67 9.69 -7.30
N GLU A 57 -6.49 10.42 -6.54
CA GLU A 57 -7.37 9.83 -5.52
C GLU A 57 -8.38 8.87 -6.15
N ALA A 58 -9.00 9.25 -7.27
CA ALA A 58 -9.93 8.39 -7.99
C ALA A 58 -9.24 7.10 -8.48
N LYS A 59 -8.02 7.21 -9.04
CA LYS A 59 -7.24 6.04 -9.45
C LYS A 59 -6.83 5.16 -8.27
N CYS A 60 -6.43 5.74 -7.14
CA CYS A 60 -6.10 4.97 -5.93
C CYS A 60 -7.31 4.22 -5.39
N ARG A 61 -8.51 4.83 -5.42
CA ARG A 61 -9.76 4.12 -5.08
C ARG A 61 -10.09 3.02 -6.06
N GLU A 62 -9.93 3.26 -7.36
CA GLU A 62 -10.15 2.23 -8.38
C GLU A 62 -9.18 1.04 -8.17
N ALA A 63 -7.92 1.31 -7.83
CA ALA A 63 -6.95 0.27 -7.49
C ALA A 63 -7.37 -0.51 -6.22
N LEU A 64 -7.88 0.18 -5.20
CA LEU A 64 -8.41 -0.42 -3.97
C LEU A 64 -9.58 -1.36 -4.26
N GLU A 65 -10.56 -0.90 -5.04
CA GLU A 65 -11.74 -1.68 -5.42
C GLU A 65 -11.38 -2.84 -6.37
N GLY A 66 -10.34 -2.67 -7.18
CA GLY A 66 -9.84 -3.69 -8.10
C GLY A 66 -8.98 -4.77 -7.43
N CYS A 67 -8.48 -4.54 -6.21
CA CYS A 67 -7.54 -5.47 -5.57
C CYS A 67 -8.22 -6.82 -5.25
N PRO A 68 -7.82 -7.94 -5.87
CA PRO A 68 -8.51 -9.23 -5.73
C PRO A 68 -8.43 -9.84 -4.33
N VAL A 69 -7.46 -9.38 -3.54
CA VAL A 69 -7.19 -9.80 -2.16
C VAL A 69 -7.47 -8.69 -1.15
N GLU A 70 -8.01 -7.56 -1.62
CA GLU A 70 -8.33 -6.38 -0.78
C GLU A 70 -7.15 -5.94 0.10
N ALA A 71 -5.92 -6.02 -0.42
CA ALA A 71 -4.68 -5.69 0.31
C ALA A 71 -4.41 -4.17 0.40
N ILE A 72 -5.21 -3.36 -0.28
CA ILE A 72 -5.07 -1.90 -0.30
C ILE A 72 -6.11 -1.32 0.65
N GLY A 73 -5.68 -0.51 1.61
CA GLY A 73 -6.54 0.20 2.54
C GLY A 73 -6.51 1.71 2.32
N ASP A 74 -7.59 2.41 2.69
CA ASP A 74 -7.68 3.88 2.71
C ASP A 74 -7.89 4.46 4.12
N ASP A 75 -7.81 3.62 5.15
CA ASP A 75 -7.90 3.99 6.57
C ASP A 75 -6.52 4.22 7.22
N GLY A 76 -5.50 4.46 6.41
CA GLY A 76 -4.13 4.67 6.85
C GLY A 76 -3.98 5.89 7.75
N ASP A 77 -3.10 5.78 8.76
CA ASP A 77 -2.86 6.87 9.70
C ASP A 77 -2.17 8.05 8.99
N LEU A 78 -2.73 9.25 9.19
CA LEU A 78 -2.09 10.53 8.84
C LEU A 78 -0.97 10.91 9.84
N GLU A 79 -0.72 10.08 10.85
CA GLU A 79 0.32 10.31 11.86
C GLU A 79 1.52 9.37 11.66
N PRO A 80 2.76 9.87 11.87
CA PRO A 80 3.97 9.06 11.73
C PRO A 80 4.00 8.00 12.83
N LEU A 81 3.77 6.73 12.46
CA LEU A 81 3.96 5.62 13.40
C LEU A 81 5.45 5.22 13.39
N GLU A 82 6.19 5.72 14.37
CA GLU A 82 7.59 5.39 14.67
C GLU A 82 7.82 3.93 15.18
N GLU A 83 6.90 2.97 15.07
CA GLU A 83 7.00 1.79 15.96
C GLU A 83 6.70 0.38 15.39
N GLN A 84 6.91 0.09 14.10
CA GLN A 84 6.58 -1.27 13.57
C GLN A 84 7.68 -2.04 12.83
N ALA A 85 8.95 -1.65 12.94
CA ALA A 85 10.08 -2.39 12.38
C ALA A 85 10.60 -3.56 13.25
N VAL A 86 9.78 -4.13 14.14
CA VAL A 86 10.18 -5.31 14.94
C VAL A 86 9.16 -6.43 14.71
N GLN A 87 9.29 -7.12 13.58
CA GLN A 87 8.77 -8.48 13.42
C GLN A 87 9.93 -9.38 12.98
N GLU A 88 10.70 -9.75 14.00
CA GLU A 88 11.40 -11.03 14.23
C GLU A 88 11.68 -11.91 13.00
N GLU A 89 12.96 -11.96 12.61
CA GLU A 89 13.57 -13.16 12.04
C GLU A 89 13.56 -14.29 13.09
N PRO A 90 13.04 -15.50 12.80
CA PRO A 90 13.35 -16.66 13.60
C PRO A 90 14.37 -17.57 12.87
N ALA A 91 15.56 -17.60 13.47
CA ALA A 91 16.54 -18.70 13.57
C ALA A 91 17.48 -19.02 12.39
#